data_AF-A0A959J9B0-F1
#
_entry.id   AF-A0A959J9B0-F1
#
_cell.length_a   1.000
_cell.length_b   1.000
_cell.length_c   1.000
_cell.angle_alpha   90.00
_cell.angle_beta   90.00
_cell.angle_gamma   90.00
#
_symmetry.space_group_name_H-M   'P 1'
#
loop_
_entity.id
_entity.type
_entity.pdbx_description
1 polymer ?
#
loop_
_entity_poly.entity_id
_entity_poly.type
_entity_poly.pdbx_seq_one_letter_code
_entity_poly.pdbx_strand_id
1 'polypeptide(L)'
;MKNKNIAAIMAFFFGSFGVHRFYLGQVGMGIGMIFLFSAGWRMFGWPVAAIIGVIDAIVFLSMDQKEFDKKYNKKFFNTGDPDYERKREMERERYKNMRRTRPERPDFDRKRPEPQKTTNRRQTQRQKIAAVSPFKASGIKKFKEYEYEGAIKDFEKVLEVNPRDVAVHFNIACAYSLMENAEKAFDHLDKAVSYGFSDFDRIRTHDALAFIRVQKEFETFEQNKFQLPQQRLEAPKEDLLSTPAITSGDLLEQLNKLGELRKKGLLTEDEFTVQKKKLLAEK
;
A
#
# COMPACT_ATOMS: atom_id res chain seq x y z
N MET A 1 4.75 17.61 -6.99
CA MET A 1 5.03 18.41 -5.78
C MET A 1 4.83 19.88 -6.11
N LYS A 2 4.26 20.68 -5.21
CA LYS A 2 4.05 22.11 -5.41
C LYS A 2 5.38 22.85 -5.27
N ASN A 3 5.59 23.88 -6.07
CA ASN A 3 6.83 24.66 -6.07
C ASN A 3 6.65 25.97 -5.28
N LYS A 4 7.60 26.25 -4.38
CA LYS A 4 7.62 27.44 -3.54
C LYS A 4 7.68 28.73 -4.35
N ASN A 5 8.48 28.75 -5.41
CA ASN A 5 8.66 29.93 -6.25
C ASN A 5 7.39 30.22 -7.06
N ILE A 6 6.71 29.18 -7.55
CA ILE A 6 5.43 29.32 -8.25
C ILE A 6 4.35 29.84 -7.28
N ALA A 7 4.31 29.32 -6.05
CA ALA A 7 3.39 29.81 -5.03
C ALA A 7 3.64 31.29 -4.68
N ALA A 8 4.91 31.72 -4.61
CA ALA A 8 5.29 33.10 -4.36
C ALA A 8 4.89 34.05 -5.49
N ILE A 9 5.14 33.68 -6.75
CA ILE A 9 4.73 34.45 -7.93
C ILE A 9 3.20 34.59 -7.95
N MET A 10 2.47 33.50 -7.71
CA MET A 10 1.01 33.53 -7.65
C MET A 10 0.50 34.39 -6.48
N ALA A 11 1.16 34.36 -5.32
CA ALA A 11 0.79 35.20 -4.19
C ALA A 11 1.04 36.70 -4.47
N PHE A 12 2.11 37.03 -5.18
CA PHE A 12 2.44 38.41 -5.52
C PHE A 12 1.47 39.01 -6.54
N PHE A 13 1.20 38.31 -7.65
CA PHE A 13 0.36 38.84 -8.73
C PHE A 13 -1.13 38.59 -8.52
N PHE A 14 -1.51 37.47 -7.90
CA PHE A 14 -2.89 37.03 -7.77
C PHE A 14 -3.32 36.79 -6.31
N GLY A 15 -2.53 37.27 -5.35
CA GLY A 15 -2.79 37.08 -3.93
C GLY A 15 -4.08 37.73 -3.46
N SER A 16 -4.47 38.87 -4.05
CA SER A 16 -5.73 39.54 -3.78
C SER A 16 -6.96 38.68 -4.08
N PHE A 17 -6.83 37.70 -4.98
CA PHE A 17 -7.87 36.74 -5.35
C PHE A 17 -7.70 35.38 -4.65
N GLY A 18 -6.60 35.18 -3.93
CA GLY A 18 -6.30 33.93 -3.23
C GLY A 18 -5.90 32.75 -4.14
N VAL A 19 -5.47 33.00 -5.38
CA VAL A 19 -5.12 31.95 -6.36
C VAL A 19 -4.02 31.02 -5.83
N HIS A 20 -3.03 31.56 -5.12
CA HIS A 20 -1.98 30.78 -4.47
C HIS A 20 -2.52 29.81 -3.41
N ARG A 21 -3.63 30.13 -2.72
CA ARG A 21 -4.24 29.22 -1.74
C ARG A 21 -4.87 28.01 -2.40
N PHE A 22 -5.48 28.19 -3.58
CA PHE A 22 -5.99 27.08 -4.39
C PHE A 22 -4.85 26.20 -4.90
N TYR A 23 -3.76 26.80 -5.40
CA TYR A 23 -2.54 26.06 -5.77
C TYR A 23 -1.97 25.23 -4.61
N LEU A 24 -2.05 25.76 -3.39
CA LEU A 24 -1.63 25.08 -2.17
C LEU A 24 -2.65 24.05 -1.65
N GLY A 25 -3.81 23.88 -2.30
CA GLY A 25 -4.87 22.96 -1.88
C GLY A 25 -5.66 23.45 -0.66
N GLN A 26 -5.50 24.72 -0.27
CA GLN A 26 -6.18 25.35 0.85
C GLN A 26 -7.47 26.04 0.37
N VAL A 27 -8.40 25.25 -0.16
CA VAL A 27 -9.62 25.72 -0.84
C VAL A 27 -10.44 26.66 0.04
N GLY A 28 -10.63 26.33 1.33
CA GLY A 28 -11.37 27.18 2.27
C GLY A 28 -10.77 28.57 2.48
N MET A 29 -9.44 28.69 2.55
CA MET A 29 -8.77 29.99 2.67
C MET A 29 -8.86 30.80 1.37
N GLY A 30 -8.78 30.14 0.22
CA GLY A 30 -8.96 30.79 -1.08
C GLY A 30 -10.36 31.41 -1.22
N ILE A 31 -11.41 30.65 -0.85
CA ILE A 31 -12.79 31.17 -0.83
C ILE A 31 -12.92 32.36 0.12
N GLY A 32 -12.31 32.30 1.31
CA GLY A 32 -12.30 33.41 2.26
C GLY A 32 -11.66 34.69 1.70
N MET A 33 -10.58 34.57 0.92
CA MET A 33 -9.96 35.71 0.23
C MET A 33 -10.85 36.31 -0.86
N ILE A 34 -11.55 35.47 -1.64
CA ILE A 34 -12.52 35.94 -2.64
C ILE A 34 -13.68 36.70 -1.97
N PHE A 35 -14.15 36.21 -0.82
CA PHE A 35 -15.18 36.91 -0.04
C PHE A 35 -14.65 38.24 0.52
N LEU A 36 -13.43 38.27 1.04
CA LEU A 36 -12.81 39.49 1.56
C LEU A 36 -12.58 40.54 0.47
N PHE A 37 -12.21 40.11 -0.73
CA PHE A 37 -12.07 40.94 -1.91
C PHE A 37 -13.44 41.48 -2.39
N SER A 38 -14.47 40.63 -2.47
CA SER A 38 -15.79 41.00 -3.02
C SER A 38 -16.67 41.77 -2.02
N ALA A 39 -16.72 41.37 -0.75
CA ALA A 39 -17.50 42.02 0.29
C ALA A 39 -16.84 43.32 0.80
N GLY A 40 -15.52 43.45 0.64
CA GLY A 40 -14.73 44.57 1.13
C GLY A 40 -14.79 45.86 0.30
N TRP A 41 -15.54 45.88 -0.81
CA TRP A 41 -15.66 47.02 -1.72
C TRP A 41 -16.17 48.30 -1.03
N ARG A 42 -16.88 48.17 0.09
CA ARG A 42 -17.52 49.30 0.78
C ARG A 42 -16.61 50.02 1.78
N MET A 43 -15.52 49.41 2.23
CA MET A 43 -14.78 49.93 3.39
C MET A 43 -13.36 49.34 3.62
N PHE A 44 -12.50 49.12 2.61
CA PHE A 44 -11.05 48.71 2.73
C PHE A 44 -10.65 47.24 2.44
N GLY A 45 -11.47 46.36 1.86
CA GLY A 45 -11.03 44.95 1.68
C GLY A 45 -9.97 44.70 0.62
N TRP A 46 -9.96 45.44 -0.50
CA TRP A 46 -8.96 45.22 -1.56
C TRP A 46 -7.52 45.52 -1.14
N PRO A 47 -7.23 46.65 -0.46
CA PRO A 47 -5.89 46.90 0.09
C PRO A 47 -5.45 45.83 1.08
N VAL A 48 -6.35 45.36 1.96
CA VAL A 48 -6.05 44.33 2.95
C VAL A 48 -5.73 42.99 2.27
N ALA A 49 -6.53 42.57 1.29
CA ALA A 49 -6.27 41.35 0.52
C ALA A 49 -4.91 41.39 -0.22
N ALA A 50 -4.60 42.53 -0.83
CA ALA A 50 -3.33 42.74 -1.52
C ALA A 50 -2.13 42.66 -0.56
N ILE A 51 -2.24 43.29 0.62
CA ILE A 51 -1.21 43.22 1.66
C ILE A 51 -0.99 41.77 2.12
N ILE A 52 -2.06 41.00 2.35
CA ILE A 52 -1.94 39.59 2.72
C ILE A 52 -1.23 38.79 1.62
N GLY A 53 -1.54 39.04 0.34
CA GLY A 53 -0.87 38.40 -0.80
C GLY A 53 0.64 38.68 -0.85
N VAL A 54 1.03 39.94 -0.63
CA VAL A 54 2.44 40.34 -0.58
C VAL A 54 3.15 39.72 0.63
N ILE A 55 2.52 39.69 1.80
CA ILE A 55 3.07 39.03 3.00
C ILE A 55 3.28 37.53 2.72
N ASP A 56 2.29 36.85 2.12
CA ASP A 56 2.40 35.44 1.76
C ASP A 56 3.55 35.20 0.77
N ALA A 57 3.73 36.08 -0.23
CA ALA A 57 4.85 35.99 -1.17
C ALA A 57 6.20 36.11 -0.46
N ILE A 58 6.35 37.06 0.46
CA ILE A 58 7.58 37.23 1.27
C ILE A 58 7.82 36.00 2.14
N VAL A 59 6.79 35.48 2.80
CA VAL A 59 6.88 34.28 3.63
C VAL A 59 7.30 33.08 2.79
N PHE A 60 6.74 32.89 1.60
CA PHE A 60 7.15 31.78 0.73
C PHE A 60 8.58 31.94 0.24
N LEU A 61 9.03 33.14 -0.14
CA LEU A 61 10.42 33.34 -0.55
C LEU A 61 11.39 33.11 0.62
N SER A 62 11.02 33.52 1.83
CA SER A 62 11.85 33.43 3.04
C SER A 62 11.85 32.06 3.70
N MET A 63 10.81 31.24 3.47
CA MET A 63 10.70 29.89 4.03
C MET A 63 11.70 28.94 3.37
N ASP A 64 12.33 28.05 4.13
CA ASP A 64 13.20 27.03 3.53
C ASP A 64 12.38 26.04 2.68
N GLN A 65 13.00 25.49 1.63
CA GLN A 65 12.33 24.54 0.72
C GLN A 65 11.78 23.33 1.49
N LYS A 66 12.52 22.84 2.50
CA LYS A 66 12.08 21.71 3.34
C LYS A 66 10.86 22.05 4.17
N GLU A 67 10.80 23.26 4.73
CA GLU A 67 9.65 23.72 5.52
C GLU A 67 8.41 23.90 4.65
N PHE A 68 8.59 24.47 3.45
CA PHE A 68 7.52 24.61 2.47
C PHE A 68 6.94 23.25 2.09
N ASP A 69 7.81 22.30 1.77
CA ASP A 69 7.37 20.96 1.38
C ASP A 69 6.69 20.24 2.56
N LYS A 70 7.21 20.39 3.79
CA LYS A 70 6.57 19.86 5.01
C LYS A 70 5.20 20.48 5.27
N LYS A 71 4.96 21.73 4.90
CA LYS A 71 3.69 22.42 5.16
C LYS A 71 2.67 22.16 4.06
N TYR A 72 3.10 22.17 2.79
CA TYR A 72 2.20 22.22 1.63
C TYR A 72 2.27 20.98 0.72
N ASN A 73 3.32 20.17 0.85
CA ASN A 73 3.54 18.92 0.12
C ASN A 73 3.47 17.67 1.03
N LYS A 74 2.77 17.76 2.18
CA LYS A 74 2.61 16.66 3.16
C LYS A 74 2.21 15.30 2.56
N LYS A 75 1.38 15.30 1.50
CA LYS A 75 0.96 14.07 0.81
C LYS A 75 2.14 13.31 0.17
N PHE A 76 3.25 14.00 -0.13
CA PHE A 76 4.47 13.41 -0.68
C PHE A 76 5.51 13.02 0.39
N PHE A 77 5.29 13.35 1.67
CA PHE A 77 6.24 13.12 2.76
C PHE A 77 6.18 11.73 3.41
N ASN A 78 5.13 10.92 3.16
CA ASN A 78 4.99 9.60 3.79
C ASN A 78 5.63 8.43 3.02
N THR A 79 6.41 8.68 1.96
CA THR A 79 7.08 7.62 1.17
C THR A 79 8.59 7.83 1.02
N GLY A 80 9.24 8.56 1.94
CA GLY A 80 10.71 8.56 2.04
C GLY A 80 11.29 9.78 2.73
N ASP A 81 10.85 10.03 3.96
CA ASP A 81 11.35 11.09 4.83
C ASP A 81 12.74 10.73 5.41
N PRO A 82 13.79 11.55 5.18
CA PRO A 82 15.08 11.41 5.85
C PRO A 82 14.99 11.46 7.37
N ASP A 83 14.00 12.15 7.95
CA ASP A 83 13.79 12.19 9.41
C ASP A 83 13.16 10.90 9.94
N TYR A 84 12.33 10.21 9.16
CA TYR A 84 11.84 8.87 9.51
C TYR A 84 12.98 7.84 9.50
N GLU A 85 13.82 7.83 8.47
CA GLU A 85 15.00 6.96 8.44
C GLU A 85 16.02 7.35 9.52
N ARG A 86 16.26 8.64 9.78
CA ARG A 86 17.14 9.11 10.87
C ARG A 86 16.60 8.73 12.24
N LYS A 87 15.29 8.82 12.48
CA LYS A 87 14.66 8.40 13.74
C LYS A 87 14.77 6.90 13.94
N ARG A 88 14.56 6.11 12.88
CA ARG A 88 14.75 4.66 12.86
C ARG A 88 16.22 4.25 13.04
N GLU A 89 17.16 5.05 12.53
CA GLU A 89 18.60 4.83 12.67
C GLU A 89 19.08 5.18 14.09
N MET A 90 18.60 6.28 14.67
CA MET A 90 18.79 6.64 16.07
C MET A 90 18.22 5.58 17.02
N GLU A 91 17.03 5.02 16.75
CA GLU A 91 16.48 3.91 17.54
C GLU A 91 17.34 2.64 17.43
N ARG A 92 17.86 2.33 16.23
CA ARG A 92 18.78 1.20 16.04
C ARG A 92 20.10 1.39 16.79
N GLU A 93 20.68 2.58 16.74
CA GLU A 93 21.87 2.98 17.51
C GLU A 93 21.62 2.82 19.02
N ARG A 94 20.49 3.34 19.51
CA ARG A 94 20.09 3.24 20.92
C ARG A 94 19.94 1.78 21.35
N TYR A 95 19.33 0.94 20.53
CA TYR A 95 19.19 -0.49 20.79
C TYR A 95 20.55 -1.23 20.81
N LYS A 96 21.47 -0.88 19.89
CA LYS A 96 22.84 -1.40 19.89
C LYS A 96 23.60 -0.99 21.16
N ASN A 97 23.48 0.26 21.59
CA ASN A 97 24.14 0.77 22.79
C ASN A 97 23.55 0.16 24.07
N MET A 98 22.23 -0.08 24.12
CA MET A 98 21.59 -0.84 25.21
C MET A 98 22.10 -2.28 25.30
N ARG A 99 22.38 -2.92 24.17
CA ARG A 99 22.97 -4.26 24.14
C ARG A 99 24.42 -4.31 24.62
N ARG A 100 25.20 -3.26 24.32
CA ARG A 100 26.61 -3.13 24.75
C ARG A 100 26.75 -2.86 26.24
N THR A 101 25.77 -2.22 26.86
CA THR A 101 25.78 -1.81 28.28
C THR A 101 25.05 -2.80 29.20
N ARG A 102 24.57 -3.92 28.66
CA ARG A 102 23.91 -4.95 29.47
C ARG A 102 24.97 -5.67 30.32
N PRO A 103 24.88 -5.66 31.66
CA PRO A 103 25.78 -6.44 32.51
C PRO A 103 25.64 -7.92 32.14
N GLU A 104 26.77 -8.59 31.94
CA GLU A 104 26.80 -10.05 31.76
C GLU A 104 26.13 -10.69 32.98
N ARG A 105 25.09 -11.49 32.74
CA ARG A 105 24.48 -12.29 33.82
C ARG A 105 25.45 -13.43 34.12
N PRO A 106 25.65 -13.81 35.40
CA PRO A 106 26.47 -14.96 35.74
C PRO A 106 25.92 -16.22 35.06
N ASP A 107 26.77 -16.89 34.29
CA ASP A 107 26.45 -18.15 33.64
C ASP A 107 26.24 -19.23 34.71
N PHE A 108 24.97 -19.57 34.96
CA PHE A 108 24.66 -20.83 35.62
C PHE A 108 24.77 -21.93 34.58
N ASP A 109 25.86 -22.68 34.68
CA ASP A 109 26.20 -23.85 33.88
C ASP A 109 25.04 -24.86 33.87
N ARG A 110 24.18 -24.75 32.85
CA ARG A 110 23.23 -25.79 32.47
C ARG A 110 23.70 -26.33 31.14
N LYS A 111 24.27 -27.54 31.17
CA LYS A 111 24.50 -28.39 29.99
C LYS A 111 23.24 -28.38 29.12
N ARG A 112 23.23 -27.50 28.12
CA ARG A 112 22.17 -27.40 27.13
C ARG A 112 22.50 -28.42 26.05
N PRO A 113 21.60 -29.36 25.71
CA PRO A 113 21.86 -30.30 24.62
C PRO A 113 22.20 -29.52 23.35
N GLU A 114 23.29 -29.91 22.69
CA GLU A 114 23.77 -29.24 21.48
C GLU A 114 22.66 -29.20 20.42
N PRO A 115 22.36 -28.02 19.84
CA PRO A 115 21.40 -27.94 18.75
C PRO A 115 22.01 -28.59 17.50
N GLN A 116 21.63 -29.84 17.24
CA GLN A 116 21.98 -30.55 16.01
C GLN A 116 21.48 -29.78 14.77
N LYS A 117 22.43 -29.43 13.89
CA LYS A 117 22.30 -29.18 12.44
C LYS A 117 21.06 -28.44 11.92
N THR A 118 20.65 -27.33 12.53
CA THR A 118 19.66 -26.39 11.94
C THR A 118 20.22 -25.00 11.61
N THR A 119 21.52 -24.78 11.86
CA THR A 119 22.22 -23.50 11.72
C THR A 119 22.43 -23.05 10.27
N ASN A 120 22.70 -23.98 9.34
CA ASN A 120 23.01 -23.61 7.96
C ASN A 120 21.83 -22.92 7.26
N ARG A 121 20.61 -23.48 7.31
CA ARG A 121 19.45 -22.94 6.57
C ARG A 121 19.07 -21.51 7.02
N ARG A 122 19.16 -21.22 8.32
CA ARG A 122 18.90 -19.88 8.88
C ARG A 122 20.01 -18.87 8.55
N GLN A 123 21.26 -19.30 8.47
CA GLN A 123 22.37 -18.44 8.04
C GLN A 123 22.29 -18.13 6.54
N THR A 124 22.01 -19.12 5.68
CA THR A 124 21.86 -18.88 4.24
C THR A 124 20.68 -17.96 3.94
N GLN A 125 19.55 -18.13 4.64
CA GLN A 125 18.39 -17.25 4.48
C GLN A 125 18.68 -15.82 4.95
N ARG A 126 19.41 -15.65 6.06
CA ARG A 126 19.87 -14.33 6.53
C ARG A 126 20.81 -13.64 5.54
N GLN A 127 21.74 -14.39 4.95
CA GLN A 127 22.67 -13.87 3.93
C GLN A 127 21.92 -13.43 2.67
N LYS A 128 20.93 -14.21 2.22
CA LYS A 128 20.06 -13.82 1.09
C LYS A 128 19.23 -12.56 1.38
N ILE A 129 18.66 -12.44 2.58
CA ILE A 129 17.91 -11.23 2.99
C ILE A 129 18.82 -10.00 3.01
N ALA A 130 20.06 -10.13 3.51
CA ALA A 130 21.03 -9.04 3.55
C ALA A 130 21.45 -8.60 2.13
N ALA A 131 21.67 -9.54 1.22
CA ALA A 131 22.04 -9.27 -0.17
C ALA A 131 20.95 -8.50 -0.93
N VAL A 132 19.69 -8.66 -0.52
CA VAL A 132 18.54 -8.08 -1.22
C VAL A 132 18.02 -6.77 -0.60
N SER A 133 18.48 -6.46 0.62
CA SER A 133 18.25 -5.17 1.28
C SER A 133 18.52 -3.92 0.42
N PRO A 134 19.58 -3.84 -0.42
CA PRO A 134 19.83 -2.65 -1.24
C PRO A 134 18.81 -2.47 -2.38
N PHE A 135 18.21 -3.55 -2.91
CA PHE A 135 17.27 -3.43 -4.03
C PHE A 135 15.98 -2.70 -3.63
N LYS A 136 15.53 -2.81 -2.39
CA LYS A 136 14.36 -2.04 -1.91
C LYS A 136 14.60 -0.54 -1.97
N ALA A 137 15.77 -0.08 -1.54
CA ALA A 137 16.14 1.33 -1.59
C ALA A 137 16.33 1.80 -3.05
N SER A 138 16.97 0.97 -3.88
CA SER A 138 17.13 1.23 -5.32
C SER A 138 15.78 1.37 -6.03
N GLY A 139 14.84 0.46 -5.78
CA GLY A 139 13.51 0.51 -6.38
C GLY A 139 12.74 1.77 -5.97
N ILE A 140 12.83 2.19 -4.70
CA ILE A 140 12.22 3.45 -4.24
C ILE A 140 12.86 4.66 -4.94
N LYS A 141 14.19 4.65 -5.13
CA LYS A 141 14.90 5.72 -5.82
C LYS A 141 14.43 5.82 -7.28
N LYS A 142 14.45 4.72 -8.02
CA LYS A 142 13.99 4.65 -9.42
C LYS A 142 12.53 5.06 -9.57
N PHE A 143 11.67 4.65 -8.62
CA PHE A 143 10.27 5.07 -8.59
C PHE A 143 10.13 6.60 -8.49
N LYS A 144 10.95 7.25 -7.68
CA LYS A 144 10.98 8.72 -7.56
C LYS A 144 11.57 9.41 -8.80
N GLU A 145 12.45 8.72 -9.51
CA GLU A 145 13.04 9.16 -10.79
C GLU A 145 12.14 8.85 -11.99
N TYR A 146 10.89 8.42 -11.77
CA TYR A 146 9.90 8.07 -12.80
C TYR A 146 10.26 6.83 -13.64
N GLU A 147 11.29 6.08 -13.25
CA GLU A 147 11.71 4.82 -13.86
C GLU A 147 10.92 3.64 -13.29
N TYR A 148 9.62 3.58 -13.57
CA TYR A 148 8.72 2.61 -12.93
C TYR A 148 9.06 1.15 -13.25
N GLU A 149 9.41 0.84 -14.50
CA GLU A 149 9.83 -0.52 -14.89
C GLU A 149 11.10 -0.95 -14.17
N GLY A 150 12.07 -0.04 -14.05
CA GLY A 150 13.32 -0.27 -13.33
C GLY A 150 13.08 -0.46 -11.83
N ALA A 151 12.13 0.29 -11.27
CA ALA A 151 11.71 0.16 -9.88
C ALA A 151 11.05 -1.19 -9.61
N ILE A 152 10.14 -1.63 -10.49
CA ILE A 152 9.46 -2.93 -10.39
C ILE A 152 10.48 -4.07 -10.42
N LYS A 153 11.45 -4.05 -11.35
CA LYS A 153 12.52 -5.08 -11.41
C LYS A 153 13.34 -5.16 -10.12
N ASP A 154 13.64 -4.02 -9.51
CA ASP A 154 14.36 -4.00 -8.23
C ASP A 154 13.47 -4.52 -7.08
N PHE A 155 12.18 -4.20 -7.10
CA PHE A 155 11.21 -4.71 -6.13
C PHE A 155 10.96 -6.22 -6.27
N GLU A 156 10.92 -6.76 -7.49
CA GLU A 156 10.78 -8.20 -7.75
C GLU A 156 11.92 -9.01 -7.13
N LYS A 157 13.17 -8.52 -7.21
CA LYS A 157 14.31 -9.13 -6.50
C LYS A 157 14.09 -9.17 -4.99
N VAL A 158 13.37 -8.20 -4.42
CA VAL A 158 12.98 -8.22 -3.01
C VAL A 158 11.96 -9.30 -2.74
N LEU A 159 10.99 -9.47 -3.63
CA LEU A 159 9.95 -10.49 -3.51
C LEU A 159 10.49 -11.92 -3.70
N GLU A 160 11.57 -12.14 -4.45
CA GLU A 160 12.24 -13.45 -4.56
C GLU A 160 12.70 -13.99 -3.20
N VAL A 161 13.08 -13.09 -2.28
CA VAL A 161 13.55 -13.46 -0.93
C VAL A 161 12.47 -13.28 0.13
N ASN A 162 11.66 -12.23 0.00
CA ASN A 162 10.53 -11.98 0.88
C ASN A 162 9.22 -11.79 0.07
N PRO A 163 8.55 -12.90 -0.31
CA PRO A 163 7.34 -12.86 -1.13
C PRO A 163 6.13 -12.20 -0.47
N ARG A 164 6.23 -11.84 0.82
CA ARG A 164 5.14 -11.25 1.61
C ARG A 164 5.48 -9.85 2.11
N ASP A 165 6.44 -9.17 1.50
CA ASP A 165 6.78 -7.79 1.88
C ASP A 165 5.64 -6.83 1.47
N VAL A 166 4.81 -6.49 2.46
CA VAL A 166 3.65 -5.61 2.33
C VAL A 166 3.98 -4.30 1.63
N ALA A 167 5.09 -3.65 2.03
CA ALA A 167 5.47 -2.35 1.51
C ALA A 167 5.94 -2.45 0.05
N VAL A 168 6.61 -3.55 -0.32
CA VAL A 168 7.05 -3.78 -1.70
C VAL A 168 5.85 -4.04 -2.61
N HIS A 169 4.88 -4.85 -2.19
CA HIS A 169 3.64 -5.05 -2.94
C HIS A 169 2.88 -3.73 -3.15
N PHE A 170 2.74 -2.91 -2.10
CA PHE A 170 2.11 -1.60 -2.23
C PHE A 170 2.85 -0.66 -3.19
N ASN A 171 4.19 -0.64 -3.15
CA ASN A 171 5.00 0.19 -4.05
C ASN A 171 4.91 -0.28 -5.51
N ILE A 172 4.88 -1.60 -5.76
CA ILE A 172 4.65 -2.14 -7.11
C ILE A 172 3.25 -1.77 -7.60
N ALA A 173 2.22 -1.86 -6.76
CA ALA A 173 0.87 -1.43 -7.13
C ALA A 173 0.82 0.05 -7.53
N CYS A 174 1.54 0.91 -6.81
CA CYS A 174 1.70 2.32 -7.17
C CYS A 174 2.41 2.48 -8.53
N ALA A 175 3.45 1.68 -8.79
CA ALA A 175 4.20 1.75 -10.05
C ALA A 175 3.33 1.32 -11.24
N TYR A 176 2.60 0.21 -11.11
CA TYR A 176 1.66 -0.23 -12.15
C TYR A 176 0.51 0.74 -12.37
N SER A 177 -0.01 1.36 -11.31
CA SER A 177 -1.03 2.40 -11.44
C SER A 177 -0.52 3.62 -12.21
N LEU A 178 0.72 4.05 -11.98
CA LEU A 178 1.35 5.15 -12.72
C LEU A 178 1.72 4.78 -14.17
N MET A 179 1.84 3.49 -14.46
CA MET A 179 1.98 2.94 -15.81
C MET A 179 0.64 2.58 -16.46
N GLU A 180 -0.48 2.99 -15.85
CA GLU A 180 -1.84 2.74 -16.34
C GLU A 180 -2.21 1.25 -16.49
N ASN A 181 -1.52 0.37 -15.76
CA ASN A 181 -1.83 -1.06 -15.72
C ASN A 181 -2.71 -1.38 -14.50
N ALA A 182 -4.03 -1.24 -14.67
CA ALA A 182 -5.00 -1.45 -13.61
C ALA A 182 -4.98 -2.86 -13.05
N GLU A 183 -4.96 -3.89 -13.92
CA GLU A 183 -5.02 -5.29 -13.52
C GLU A 183 -3.90 -5.67 -12.55
N LYS A 184 -2.65 -5.36 -12.91
CA LYS A 184 -1.50 -5.65 -12.04
C LYS A 184 -1.48 -4.76 -10.80
N ALA A 185 -1.94 -3.52 -10.91
CA ALA A 185 -2.04 -2.63 -9.76
C ALA A 185 -2.99 -3.20 -8.71
N PHE A 186 -4.19 -3.65 -9.11
CA PHE A 186 -5.16 -4.26 -8.20
C PHE A 186 -4.64 -5.57 -7.58
N ASP A 187 -4.01 -6.44 -8.36
CA ASP A 187 -3.43 -7.70 -7.85
C ASP A 187 -2.37 -7.48 -6.78
N HIS A 188 -1.44 -6.53 -7.00
CA HIS A 188 -0.44 -6.21 -5.99
C HIS A 188 -1.02 -5.49 -4.77
N LEU A 189 -2.09 -4.71 -4.94
CA LEU A 189 -2.77 -4.05 -3.83
C LEU A 189 -3.54 -5.05 -2.97
N ASP A 190 -4.24 -6.01 -3.58
CA ASP A 190 -4.88 -7.14 -2.92
C ASP A 190 -3.86 -7.93 -2.09
N LYS A 191 -2.72 -8.30 -2.70
CA LYS A 191 -1.63 -8.97 -2.00
C LYS A 191 -1.15 -8.16 -0.80
N ALA A 192 -0.93 -6.86 -0.95
CA ALA A 192 -0.52 -6.00 0.15
C ALA A 192 -1.52 -6.06 1.33
N VAL A 193 -2.82 -5.95 1.04
CA VAL A 193 -3.89 -6.04 2.04
C VAL A 193 -3.93 -7.43 2.68
N SER A 194 -3.84 -8.50 1.89
CA SER A 194 -3.82 -9.89 2.38
C SER A 194 -2.65 -10.16 3.33
N TYR A 195 -1.51 -9.49 3.12
CA TYR A 195 -0.31 -9.62 3.93
C TYR A 195 -0.27 -8.67 5.15
N GLY A 196 -1.33 -7.88 5.37
CA GLY A 196 -1.48 -7.06 6.56
C GLY A 196 -1.36 -5.54 6.33
N PHE A 197 -1.47 -5.06 5.09
CA PHE A 197 -1.64 -3.63 4.86
C PHE A 197 -2.99 -3.16 5.39
N SER A 198 -2.97 -2.24 6.35
CA SER A 198 -4.17 -1.75 7.05
C SER A 198 -4.50 -0.28 6.77
N ASP A 199 -3.63 0.46 6.09
CA ASP A 199 -3.78 1.89 5.84
C ASP A 199 -4.65 2.14 4.59
N PHE A 200 -5.93 1.79 4.70
CA PHE A 200 -6.90 1.91 3.61
C PHE A 200 -7.12 3.34 3.14
N ASP A 201 -6.96 4.33 4.03
CA ASP A 201 -7.06 5.73 3.67
C ASP A 201 -5.95 6.14 2.71
N ARG A 202 -4.77 5.54 2.83
CA ARG A 202 -3.71 5.71 1.83
C ARG A 202 -4.12 5.17 0.46
N ILE A 203 -4.86 4.07 0.35
CA ILE A 203 -5.36 3.58 -0.96
C ILE A 203 -6.29 4.61 -1.60
N ARG A 204 -7.17 5.22 -0.81
CA ARG A 204 -8.13 6.24 -1.27
C ARG A 204 -7.50 7.57 -1.65
N THR A 205 -6.37 7.93 -1.03
CA THR A 205 -5.84 9.30 -1.12
C THR A 205 -4.49 9.40 -1.82
N HIS A 206 -3.73 8.32 -1.96
CA HIS A 206 -2.37 8.37 -2.50
C HIS A 206 -2.38 8.72 -4.00
N ASP A 207 -1.59 9.70 -4.40
CA ASP A 207 -1.64 10.26 -5.76
C ASP A 207 -1.27 9.23 -6.83
N ALA A 208 -0.29 8.35 -6.56
CA ALA A 208 0.10 7.30 -7.51
C ALA A 208 -1.02 6.30 -7.83
N LEU A 209 -2.02 6.21 -6.96
CA LEU A 209 -3.18 5.34 -7.11
C LEU A 209 -4.40 6.07 -7.71
N ALA A 210 -4.22 7.29 -8.21
CA ALA A 210 -5.31 8.05 -8.81
C ALA A 210 -5.92 7.31 -10.01
N PHE A 211 -5.10 6.67 -10.84
CA PHE A 211 -5.56 5.92 -12.01
C PHE A 211 -6.50 4.77 -11.60
N ILE A 212 -6.11 3.94 -10.62
CA ILE A 212 -6.96 2.82 -10.19
C ILE A 212 -8.29 3.29 -9.61
N ARG A 213 -8.36 4.47 -8.97
CA ARG A 213 -9.60 5.00 -8.37
C ARG A 213 -10.65 5.43 -9.39
N VAL A 214 -10.24 5.67 -10.63
CA VAL A 214 -11.13 6.02 -11.74
C VAL A 214 -11.70 4.77 -12.42
N GLN A 215 -11.09 3.60 -12.18
CA GLN A 215 -11.53 2.34 -12.78
C GLN A 215 -12.84 1.86 -12.15
N LYS A 216 -13.70 1.26 -12.96
CA LYS A 216 -15.03 0.79 -12.56
C LYS A 216 -14.95 -0.27 -11.45
N GLU A 217 -13.88 -1.07 -11.47
CA GLU A 217 -13.61 -2.15 -10.53
C GLU A 217 -13.29 -1.64 -9.12
N PHE A 218 -12.84 -0.38 -8.99
CA PHE A 218 -12.40 0.17 -7.71
C PHE A 218 -13.50 0.17 -6.65
N GLU A 219 -14.72 0.51 -7.03
CA GLU A 219 -15.86 0.53 -6.09
C GLU A 219 -16.10 -0.86 -5.50
N THR A 220 -16.08 -1.89 -6.34
CA THR A 220 -16.26 -3.28 -5.89
C THR A 220 -15.10 -3.76 -5.02
N PHE A 221 -13.88 -3.35 -5.38
CA PHE A 221 -12.67 -3.69 -4.66
C PHE A 221 -12.62 -3.00 -3.27
N GLU A 222 -13.08 -1.75 -3.17
CA GLU A 222 -13.23 -1.04 -1.91
C GLU A 222 -14.32 -1.64 -1.01
N GLN A 223 -15.49 -1.99 -1.57
CA GLN A 223 -16.55 -2.69 -0.83
C GLN A 223 -16.06 -4.02 -0.25
N ASN A 224 -15.17 -4.71 -0.99
CA ASN A 224 -14.49 -5.92 -0.55
C ASN A 224 -13.28 -5.66 0.36
N LYS A 225 -13.22 -4.51 1.03
CA LYS A 225 -12.16 -4.14 1.99
C LYS A 225 -10.74 -4.21 1.43
N PHE A 226 -10.54 -3.88 0.16
CA PHE A 226 -9.16 -3.88 -0.34
C PHE A 226 -8.78 -5.18 -1.02
N GLN A 227 -9.73 -6.07 -1.27
CA GLN A 227 -9.48 -7.42 -1.74
C GLN A 227 -10.21 -7.68 -3.04
N LEU A 228 -9.51 -8.30 -3.99
CA LEU A 228 -10.14 -8.72 -5.21
C LEU A 228 -11.21 -9.77 -4.84
N PRO A 229 -12.40 -9.73 -5.47
CA PRO A 229 -13.30 -10.85 -5.37
C PRO A 229 -12.49 -12.05 -5.82
N GLN A 230 -12.22 -12.98 -4.91
CA GLN A 230 -11.65 -14.24 -5.33
C GLN A 230 -12.57 -14.69 -6.47
N GLN A 231 -12.01 -15.11 -7.62
CA GLN A 231 -12.63 -16.20 -8.36
C GLN A 231 -12.60 -17.42 -7.44
N ARG A 232 -13.29 -17.34 -6.30
CA ARG A 232 -14.05 -18.43 -5.80
C ARG A 232 -14.99 -18.65 -6.97
N LEU A 233 -14.69 -19.66 -7.77
CA LEU A 233 -15.74 -20.54 -8.25
C LEU A 233 -16.51 -20.84 -6.97
N GLU A 234 -17.49 -20.00 -6.63
CA GLU A 234 -18.53 -20.39 -5.73
C GLU A 234 -19.11 -21.58 -6.48
N ALA A 235 -18.66 -22.78 -6.10
CA ALA A 235 -19.43 -23.98 -6.37
C ALA A 235 -20.86 -23.54 -6.08
N PRO A 236 -21.75 -23.60 -7.08
CA PRO A 236 -23.11 -23.16 -6.88
C PRO A 236 -23.55 -23.70 -5.53
N LYS A 237 -23.90 -22.82 -4.59
CA LYS A 237 -24.60 -23.24 -3.36
C LYS A 237 -26.02 -23.66 -3.70
N GLU A 238 -26.21 -24.20 -4.90
CA GLU A 238 -27.33 -25.06 -5.19
C GLU A 238 -26.97 -26.37 -4.53
N ASP A 239 -27.79 -26.69 -3.56
CA ASP A 239 -27.97 -28.01 -3.02
C ASP A 239 -28.34 -28.96 -4.18
N LEU A 240 -27.32 -29.40 -4.94
CA LEU A 240 -27.43 -30.19 -6.18
C LEU A 240 -28.00 -31.61 -5.94
N LEU A 241 -28.39 -31.92 -4.70
CA LEU A 241 -29.02 -33.17 -4.29
C LEU A 241 -30.44 -32.96 -3.73
N SER A 242 -30.95 -31.74 -3.65
CA SER A 242 -32.28 -31.42 -3.15
C SER A 242 -33.31 -31.22 -4.27
N THR A 243 -33.30 -32.10 -5.26
CA THR A 243 -34.48 -32.34 -6.10
C THR A 243 -35.21 -33.56 -5.56
N PRO A 244 -36.49 -33.45 -5.16
CA PRO A 244 -37.26 -34.59 -4.69
C PRO A 244 -37.77 -35.39 -5.89
N ALA A 245 -36.89 -36.15 -6.54
CA ALA A 245 -37.28 -37.21 -7.46
C ALA A 245 -36.07 -38.09 -7.80
N ILE A 246 -36.33 -39.40 -7.89
CA ILE A 246 -35.45 -40.49 -8.37
C ILE A 246 -34.78 -41.30 -7.24
N THR A 247 -35.62 -42.12 -6.61
CA THR A 247 -35.43 -43.57 -6.41
C THR A 247 -34.01 -44.14 -6.57
N SER A 248 -33.36 -44.44 -5.44
CA SER A 248 -32.53 -45.62 -5.07
C SER A 248 -31.57 -46.31 -6.08
N GLY A 249 -31.30 -45.76 -7.27
CA GLY A 249 -30.51 -46.42 -8.31
C GLY A 249 -29.04 -46.03 -8.36
N ASP A 250 -28.72 -44.74 -8.37
CA ASP A 250 -27.53 -44.32 -9.14
C ASP A 250 -26.32 -43.84 -8.32
N LEU A 251 -25.86 -44.68 -7.39
CA LEU A 251 -24.57 -44.46 -6.70
C LEU A 251 -23.40 -44.39 -7.71
N LEU A 252 -23.50 -45.13 -8.81
CA LEU A 252 -22.44 -45.19 -9.81
C LEU A 252 -22.34 -43.85 -10.57
N GLU A 253 -23.47 -43.26 -10.97
CA GLU A 253 -23.49 -41.93 -11.59
C GLU A 253 -23.03 -40.83 -10.62
N GLN A 254 -23.42 -40.91 -9.35
CA GLN A 254 -22.93 -39.99 -8.31
C GLN A 254 -21.40 -40.09 -8.13
N LEU A 255 -20.85 -41.31 -8.13
CA LEU A 255 -19.40 -41.53 -8.05
C LEU A 255 -18.65 -41.09 -9.32
N ASN A 256 -19.25 -41.29 -10.50
CA ASN A 256 -18.68 -40.82 -11.76
C ASN A 256 -18.63 -39.30 -11.82
N LYS A 257 -19.72 -38.62 -11.45
CA LYS A 257 -19.80 -37.16 -11.36
C LYS A 257 -18.78 -36.60 -10.37
N LEU A 258 -18.62 -37.26 -9.21
CA LEU A 258 -17.60 -36.92 -8.22
C LEU A 258 -16.18 -37.03 -8.82
N GLY A 259 -15.92 -38.08 -9.60
CA GLY A 259 -14.65 -38.30 -10.29
C GLY A 259 -14.36 -37.27 -11.38
N GLU A 260 -15.38 -36.83 -12.12
CA GLU A 260 -15.26 -35.76 -13.12
C GLU A 260 -14.92 -34.41 -12.49
N LEU A 261 -15.55 -34.07 -11.36
CA LEU A 261 -15.27 -32.83 -10.63
C LEU A 261 -13.82 -32.80 -10.13
N ARG A 262 -13.30 -33.94 -9.65
CA ARG A 262 -11.87 -34.10 -9.31
C ARG A 262 -10.97 -33.90 -10.53
N LYS A 263 -11.29 -34.54 -11.66
CA LYS A 263 -10.50 -34.42 -12.91
C LYS A 263 -10.48 -32.99 -13.46
N LYS A 264 -11.57 -32.23 -13.29
CA LYS A 264 -11.67 -30.81 -13.68
C LYS A 264 -10.97 -29.86 -12.70
N GLY A 265 -10.37 -30.37 -11.62
CA GLY A 265 -9.68 -29.56 -10.60
C GLY A 265 -10.63 -28.78 -9.69
N LEU A 266 -11.94 -29.11 -9.70
CA LEU A 266 -12.97 -28.44 -8.91
C LEU A 266 -13.10 -29.03 -7.50
N LEU A 267 -12.40 -30.13 -7.21
CA LEU A 267 -12.40 -30.81 -5.92
C LEU A 267 -10.97 -31.22 -5.58
N THR A 268 -10.54 -30.94 -4.35
CA THR A 268 -9.25 -31.42 -3.85
C THR A 268 -9.29 -32.93 -3.59
N GLU A 269 -8.13 -33.60 -3.57
CA GLU A 269 -8.08 -35.06 -3.34
C GLU A 269 -8.67 -35.44 -1.97
N ASP A 270 -8.42 -34.61 -0.95
CA ASP A 270 -8.95 -34.81 0.40
C ASP A 270 -10.49 -34.69 0.42
N GLU A 271 -11.05 -33.68 -0.23
CA GLU A 271 -12.51 -33.49 -0.32
C GLU A 271 -13.19 -34.60 -1.13
N PHE A 272 -12.55 -35.07 -2.21
CA PHE A 272 -13.02 -36.21 -2.98
C PHE A 272 -13.11 -37.47 -2.12
N THR A 273 -12.09 -37.75 -1.31
CA THR A 273 -12.10 -38.95 -0.44
C THR A 273 -13.20 -38.90 0.62
N VAL A 274 -13.44 -37.71 1.21
CA VAL A 274 -14.48 -37.52 2.22
C VAL A 274 -15.88 -37.70 1.61
N GLN A 275 -16.15 -37.07 0.47
CA GLN A 275 -17.47 -37.16 -0.18
C GLN A 275 -17.72 -38.56 -0.74
N LYS A 276 -16.71 -39.21 -1.33
CA LYS A 276 -16.79 -40.61 -1.77
C LYS A 276 -17.13 -41.55 -0.60
N LYS A 277 -16.46 -41.36 0.54
CA LYS A 277 -16.71 -42.18 1.74
C LYS A 277 -18.11 -41.97 2.30
N LYS A 278 -18.61 -40.73 2.27
CA LYS A 278 -19.97 -40.39 2.70
C LYS A 278 -21.03 -41.05 1.80
N LEU A 279 -20.87 -40.95 0.48
CA LEU A 279 -21.78 -41.57 -0.50
C LEU A 279 -21.84 -43.10 -0.38
N LEU A 280 -20.72 -43.74 -0.05
CA LEU A 280 -20.67 -45.19 0.18
C LEU A 280 -21.27 -45.61 1.53
N ALA A 281 -21.43 -44.69 2.47
CA ALA A 281 -21.99 -44.96 3.80
C ALA A 281 -23.50 -44.71 3.91
N GLU A 282 -24.10 -44.01 2.93
CA GLU A 282 -25.55 -43.71 2.85
C GLU A 282 -26.37 -44.80 2.12
N LYS A 283 -25.76 -45.97 1.85
CA LYS A 283 -26.43 -47.17 1.32
C LYS A 283 -26.41 -48.34 2.31
#